data_AF-A0A2V9Y2E3-F1
#
_entry.id   AF-A0A2V9Y2E3-F1
#
_cell.length_a   1.000
_cell.length_b   1.000
_cell.length_c   1.000
_cell.angle_alpha   90.00
_cell.angle_beta   90.00
_cell.angle_gamma   90.00
#
_symmetry.space_group_name_H-M   'P 1'
#
loop_
_entity.id
_entity.type
_entity.pdbx_description
1 polymer ?
#
loop_
_entity_poly.entity_id
_entity_poly.type
_entity_poly.pdbx_seq_one_letter_code
_entity_poly.pdbx_strand_id
1 'polypeptide(L)'
;MSTATITDTTPRIPRINDTAPDFTAETTQGTIRFHEWIGDGWAILFSHPKDFTPVCTTELGYMAGLQPEFAKRNTKIIGLSVDPVSDHSKWAADIEET
;
A
#
# COMPACT_ATOMS: atom_id res chain seq x y z
N MET A 1 7.15 3.54 -28.82
CA MET A 1 7.52 4.15 -27.53
C MET A 1 6.91 5.53 -27.49
N SER A 2 5.84 5.70 -26.71
CA SER A 2 5.25 7.01 -26.41
C SER A 2 5.19 7.09 -24.89
N THR A 3 6.16 7.77 -24.29
CA THR A 3 6.10 8.15 -22.88
C THR A 3 5.07 9.26 -22.76
N ALA A 4 3.85 8.88 -22.37
CA ALA A 4 2.83 9.84 -22.00
C ALA A 4 3.25 10.48 -20.67
N THR A 5 3.68 11.73 -20.71
CA THR A 5 3.84 12.57 -19.52
C THR A 5 2.44 12.86 -18.98
N ILE A 6 2.02 12.18 -17.91
CA ILE A 6 0.74 12.46 -17.27
C ILE A 6 0.89 13.74 -16.45
N THR A 7 0.39 14.86 -16.97
CA THR A 7 0.27 16.15 -16.25
C THR A 7 -1.17 16.43 -15.80
N ASP A 8 -2.01 15.41 -15.69
CA ASP A 8 -3.41 15.57 -15.26
C ASP A 8 -3.48 15.55 -13.72
N THR A 9 -3.54 16.75 -13.13
CA THR A 9 -3.67 16.96 -11.68
C THR A 9 -5.14 16.90 -11.20
N THR A 10 -6.07 16.49 -12.06
CA THR A 10 -7.48 16.37 -11.68
C THR A 10 -7.67 15.10 -10.85
N PRO A 11 -8.20 15.16 -9.61
CA PRO A 11 -8.47 13.97 -8.82
C PRO A 11 -9.50 13.11 -9.57
N ARG A 12 -9.05 12.00 -10.13
CA ARG A 12 -9.89 11.01 -10.80
C ARG A 12 -9.53 9.62 -10.32
N ILE A 13 -10.53 8.76 -10.21
CA ILE A 13 -10.32 7.33 -9.93
C ILE A 13 -9.45 6.78 -11.08
N PRO A 14 -8.31 6.12 -10.78
CA PRO A 14 -7.49 5.48 -11.79
C PRO A 14 -8.31 4.45 -12.58
N ARG A 15 -8.12 4.42 -13.89
CA ARG A 15 -8.69 3.42 -14.78
C ARG A 15 -7.65 2.34 -15.07
N ILE A 16 -8.12 1.21 -15.57
CA ILE A 16 -7.24 0.12 -16.02
C ILE A 16 -6.27 0.68 -17.07
N ASN A 17 -4.98 0.35 -16.92
CA ASN A 17 -3.85 0.81 -17.74
C ASN A 17 -3.44 2.28 -17.56
N ASP A 18 -4.07 3.05 -16.67
CA ASP A 18 -3.49 4.32 -16.25
C ASP A 18 -2.18 4.04 -15.50
N THR A 19 -1.19 4.92 -15.69
CA THR A 19 -0.01 4.92 -14.82
C THR A 19 -0.45 5.32 -13.41
N ALA A 20 -0.12 4.49 -12.43
CA ALA A 20 -0.40 4.80 -11.03
C ALA A 20 0.28 6.12 -10.62
N PRO A 21 -0.34 6.97 -9.80
CA PRO A 21 0.29 8.20 -9.34
C PRO A 21 1.63 7.93 -8.63
N ASP A 22 2.67 8.69 -8.96
CA ASP A 22 3.94 8.65 -8.24
C ASP A 22 3.88 9.57 -7.02
N PHE A 23 3.30 9.06 -5.92
CA PHE A 23 3.16 9.82 -4.68
C PHE A 23 4.38 9.64 -3.77
N THR A 24 4.59 10.62 -2.89
CA THR A 24 5.49 10.50 -1.74
C THR A 24 4.66 10.41 -0.46
N ALA A 25 4.93 9.42 0.39
CA ALA A 25 4.19 9.20 1.62
C ALA A 25 5.10 8.73 2.76
N GLU A 26 4.77 9.15 3.98
CA GLU A 26 5.33 8.55 5.20
C GLU A 26 4.64 7.21 5.47
N THR A 27 5.41 6.19 5.83
CA THR A 27 4.90 4.84 6.11
C THR A 27 5.52 4.30 7.40
N THR A 28 5.03 3.15 7.87
CA THR A 28 5.62 2.42 9.01
C THR A 28 7.06 1.95 8.76
N GLN A 29 7.53 1.96 7.50
CA GLN A 29 8.90 1.58 7.11
C GLN A 29 9.72 2.77 6.58
N GLY A 30 9.28 3.99 6.87
CA GLY A 30 9.93 5.23 6.42
C GLY A 30 9.24 5.87 5.22
N THR A 31 9.75 7.02 4.78
CA THR A 31 9.21 7.74 3.62
C THR A 31 9.53 7.00 2.32
N ILE A 32 8.53 6.86 1.45
CA ILE A 32 8.69 6.26 0.13
C ILE A 32 8.29 7.25 -0.97
N ARG A 33 8.93 7.12 -2.13
CA ARG A 33 8.37 7.55 -3.41
C ARG A 33 7.86 6.32 -4.15
N PHE A 34 6.58 6.30 -4.51
CA PHE A 34 5.88 5.06 -4.86
C PHE A 34 6.55 4.30 -6.01
N HIS A 35 6.94 4.98 -7.10
CA HIS A 35 7.57 4.34 -8.25
C HIS A 35 8.98 3.79 -7.94
N GLU A 36 9.76 4.50 -7.10
CA GLU A 36 11.05 3.98 -6.64
C GLU A 36 10.87 2.78 -5.71
N TRP A 37 9.88 2.84 -4.81
CA TRP A 37 9.60 1.78 -3.87
C TRP A 37 9.13 0.50 -4.55
N ILE A 38 8.29 0.57 -5.60
CA ILE A 38 7.87 -0.63 -6.35
C ILE A 38 9.03 -1.25 -7.13
N GLY A 39 9.92 -0.44 -7.71
CA GLY A 39 10.99 -0.89 -8.61
C GLY A 39 10.44 -1.57 -9.87
N ASP A 40 11.14 -2.58 -10.37
CA ASP A 40 10.74 -3.34 -11.58
C ASP A 40 9.68 -4.43 -11.30
N GLY A 41 9.08 -4.43 -10.11
CA GLY A 41 8.14 -5.45 -9.65
C GLY A 41 6.67 -5.02 -9.73
N TRP A 42 5.80 -5.88 -9.20
CA TRP A 42 4.39 -5.60 -9.03
C TRP A 42 4.12 -5.02 -7.65
N ALA A 43 3.01 -4.29 -7.52
CA ALA A 43 2.53 -3.79 -6.24
C ALA A 43 1.02 -4.00 -6.08
N ILE A 44 0.62 -4.36 -4.87
CA ILE A 44 -0.77 -4.35 -4.42
C ILE A 44 -0.88 -3.22 -3.38
N LEU A 45 -1.59 -2.17 -3.75
CA LEU A 45 -2.04 -1.12 -2.84
C LEU A 45 -3.49 -1.43 -2.46
N PHE A 46 -3.74 -1.61 -1.17
CA PHE A 46 -5.09 -1.87 -0.65
C PHE A 46 -5.38 -0.93 0.52
N SER A 47 -6.64 -0.53 0.67
CA SER A 47 -7.06 0.37 1.73
C SER A 47 -7.96 -0.33 2.74
N HIS A 48 -7.82 0.03 4.01
CA HIS A 48 -8.77 -0.31 5.06
C HIS A 48 -9.37 0.97 5.67
N PRO A 49 -10.63 0.95 6.15
CA PRO A 49 -11.27 2.17 6.63
C PRO A 49 -10.62 2.80 7.86
N LYS A 50 -10.16 1.99 8.81
CA LYS A 50 -9.64 2.47 10.10
C LYS A 50 -8.85 1.40 10.87
N ASP A 51 -7.76 1.82 11.49
CA ASP A 51 -7.02 1.04 12.49
C ASP A 51 -7.88 0.67 13.71
N PHE A 52 -7.46 -0.37 14.45
CA PHE A 52 -8.15 -0.85 15.67
C PHE A 52 -9.62 -1.26 15.45
N THR A 53 -9.94 -1.77 14.26
CA THR A 53 -11.28 -2.31 13.97
C THR A 53 -11.19 -3.81 13.64
N PRO A 54 -12.15 -4.63 14.13
CA PRO A 54 -11.97 -6.08 14.20
C PRO A 54 -11.82 -6.75 12.83
N VAL A 55 -12.56 -6.29 11.81
CA VAL A 55 -12.46 -6.86 10.46
C VAL A 55 -11.10 -6.49 9.83
N CYS A 56 -10.68 -5.24 9.94
CA CYS A 56 -9.41 -4.79 9.38
C CYS A 56 -8.22 -5.51 10.02
N THR A 57 -8.27 -5.82 11.32
CA THR A 57 -7.21 -6.60 11.98
C THR A 57 -7.07 -7.98 11.33
N THR A 58 -8.20 -8.66 11.10
CA THR A 58 -8.17 -10.00 10.46
C THR A 58 -7.73 -9.96 9.00
N GLU A 59 -8.14 -8.94 8.23
CA GLU A 59 -7.74 -8.79 6.83
C GLU A 59 -6.25 -8.48 6.70
N LEU A 60 -5.72 -7.57 7.52
CA LEU A 60 -4.30 -7.22 7.50
C LEU A 60 -3.41 -8.35 8.02
N GLY A 61 -3.84 -9.08 9.07
CA GLY A 61 -3.12 -10.27 9.56
C GLY A 61 -3.01 -11.35 8.48
N TYR A 62 -4.11 -11.63 7.78
CA TYR A 62 -4.10 -12.57 6.64
C TYR A 62 -3.19 -12.10 5.51
N MET A 63 -3.26 -10.80 5.14
CA MET A 63 -2.38 -10.22 4.12
C MET A 63 -0.90 -10.29 4.50
N ALA A 64 -0.57 -10.05 5.77
CA ALA A 64 0.79 -10.19 6.29
C ALA A 64 1.28 -11.65 6.20
N GLY A 65 0.43 -12.62 6.56
CA GLY A 65 0.73 -14.06 6.40
C GLY A 65 0.97 -14.48 4.94
N LEU A 66 0.34 -13.79 3.98
CA LEU A 66 0.53 -14.02 2.54
C LEU A 66 1.73 -13.28 1.93
N GLN A 67 2.40 -12.39 2.68
CA GLN A 67 3.56 -11.64 2.17
C GLN A 67 4.61 -12.54 1.49
N PRO A 68 5.01 -13.71 2.03
CA PRO A 68 5.98 -14.58 1.38
C PRO A 68 5.50 -15.11 0.02
N GLU A 69 4.19 -15.32 -0.16
CA GLU A 69 3.61 -15.77 -1.43
C GLU A 69 3.65 -14.66 -2.48
N PHE A 70 3.36 -13.41 -2.10
CA PHE A 70 3.51 -12.27 -3.00
C PHE A 70 4.97 -12.02 -3.36
N ALA A 71 5.89 -12.16 -2.41
CA ALA A 71 7.32 -12.00 -2.64
C ALA A 71 7.86 -13.00 -3.68
N LYS A 72 7.42 -14.27 -3.64
CA LYS A 72 7.75 -15.30 -4.65
C LYS A 72 7.35 -14.90 -6.08
N ARG A 73 6.40 -13.97 -6.22
CA ARG A 73 5.84 -13.47 -7.49
C ARG A 73 6.38 -12.08 -7.86
N ASN A 74 7.47 -11.64 -7.22
CA ASN A 74 8.04 -10.29 -7.38
C ASN A 74 6.98 -9.19 -7.15
N THR A 75 6.16 -9.38 -6.12
CA THR A 75 5.05 -8.47 -5.77
C THR A 75 5.21 -7.93 -4.36
N LYS A 76 5.11 -6.61 -4.20
CA LYS A 76 5.09 -5.92 -2.90
C LYS A 76 3.65 -5.60 -2.51
N ILE A 77 3.36 -5.57 -1.22
CA ILE A 77 2.04 -5.21 -0.68
C ILE A 77 2.20 -3.97 0.21
N ILE A 78 1.22 -3.06 0.16
CA ILE A 78 1.17 -1.88 1.02
C ILE A 78 -0.29 -1.55 1.38
N GLY A 79 -0.54 -1.41 2.68
CA GLY A 79 -1.84 -1.00 3.23
C GLY A 79 -1.94 0.52 3.37
N LEU A 80 -3.16 1.05 3.31
CA LEU A 80 -3.47 2.47 3.40
C LEU A 80 -4.74 2.71 4.23
N SER A 81 -4.67 3.57 5.23
CA SER A 81 -5.85 4.24 5.78
C SER A 81 -5.59 5.74 5.92
N VAL A 82 -6.54 6.46 6.50
CA VAL A 82 -6.42 7.88 6.83
C VAL A 82 -5.81 8.12 8.22
N ASP A 83 -5.49 7.05 8.94
CA ASP A 83 -4.93 7.15 10.29
C ASP A 83 -3.44 7.57 10.26
N PRO A 84 -2.91 8.18 11.32
CA PRO A 84 -1.50 8.56 11.40
C PRO A 84 -0.56 7.34 11.41
N VAL A 85 0.66 7.49 10.88
CA VAL A 85 1.70 6.43 10.91
C VAL A 85 2.02 5.94 12.34
N SER A 86 1.91 6.81 13.34
CA SER A 86 2.10 6.45 14.75
C SER A 86 1.06 5.45 15.25
N ASP A 87 -0.15 5.49 14.69
CA ASP A 87 -1.24 4.61 15.09
C ASP A 87 -1.11 3.25 14.39
N HIS A 88 -0.72 3.22 13.11
CA HIS A 88 -0.34 1.98 12.42
C HIS A 88 0.75 1.21 13.19
N SER A 89 1.74 1.93 13.71
CA SER A 89 2.87 1.33 14.44
C SER A 89 2.44 0.70 15.76
N LYS A 90 1.45 1.28 16.44
CA LYS A 90 0.88 0.71 17.68
C LYS A 90 -0.02 -0.48 17.36
N TRP A 91 -0.81 -0.37 16.30
CA TRP A 91 -1.79 -1.37 15.90
C TRP A 91 -1.16 -2.64 15.32
N ALA A 92 0.07 -2.54 14.79
CA ALA A 92 0.82 -3.69 14.29
C ALA A 92 0.92 -4.84 15.32
N ALA A 93 1.02 -4.53 16.61
CA ALA A 93 1.04 -5.54 17.67
C ALA A 93 -0.27 -6.34 17.74
N ASP A 94 -1.43 -5.67 17.63
CA ASP A 94 -2.74 -6.33 17.64
C ASP A 94 -2.93 -7.23 16.40
N ILE A 95 -2.30 -6.87 15.27
CA ILE A 95 -2.31 -7.66 14.03
C ILE A 95 -1.42 -8.91 14.17
N GLU A 96 -0.24 -8.79 14.79
CA GLU A 96 0.67 -9.93 15.01
C GLU A 96 0.07 -11.03 15.89
N GLU A 97 -0.91 -10.70 16.73
CA GLU A 97 -1.63 -11.66 17.58
C GLU A 97 -2.74 -12.44 16.83
N THR A 98 -2.95 -12.18 15.53
CA THR A 98 -3.99 -12.82 14.70
C THR A 98 -3.44 -13.90 13.78
#